data_AF-A0A382CS77-F1
#
_entry.id   AF-A0A382CS77-F1
#
_cell.length_a   1.000
_cell.length_b   1.000
_cell.length_c   1.000
_cell.angle_alpha   90.00
_cell.angle_beta   90.00
_cell.angle_gamma   90.00
#
_symmetry.space_group_name_H-M   'P 1'
#
loop_
_entity.id
_entity.type
_entity.pdbx_description
1 polymer ?
#
loop_
_entity_poly.entity_id
_entity_poly.type
_entity_poly.pdbx_seq_one_letter_code
_entity_poly.pdbx_strand_id
1 'polypeptide(L)'
;MAEASPSWSESDLREYQLRELRRTLVNAASYCPFYSRSFAKAGFRPDAMMSLEDFAGCPSLTKQDMQQHFNDLTSTEIADSQKLYITTGGSTGVPVGFHLQKGVSRPKEQAFLEANWRRAGYVDKARLALIRGHVTDSRARDNIIAHDATRNWLMLSSYHLTDERIPEYLE
;
A
#
# COMPACT_ATOMS: atom_id res chain seq x y z
N MET A 1 17.71 -3.62 5.05
CA MET A 1 17.51 -2.97 3.73
C MET A 1 16.97 -1.54 3.87
N ALA A 2 15.85 -1.33 4.56
CA ALA A 2 15.33 0.01 4.84
C ALA A 2 16.31 0.91 5.61
N GLU A 3 17.21 0.36 6.42
CA GLU A 3 18.24 1.16 7.13
C GLU A 3 19.46 1.49 6.26
N ALA A 4 19.75 0.66 5.24
CA ALA A 4 20.94 0.80 4.39
C ALA A 4 20.68 1.60 3.10
N SER A 5 19.43 1.63 2.62
CA SER A 5 19.09 2.34 1.38
C SER A 5 19.41 3.84 1.36
N PRO A 6 19.44 4.60 2.48
CA PRO A 6 19.79 6.02 2.45
C PRO A 6 21.22 6.32 2.00
N SER A 7 22.13 5.35 2.10
CA SER A 7 23.54 5.52 1.72
C SER A 7 23.89 4.93 0.36
N TRP A 8 22.88 4.48 -0.40
CA TRP A 8 23.10 3.88 -1.71
C TRP A 8 23.42 4.94 -2.76
N SER A 9 24.33 4.59 -3.67
CA SER A 9 24.57 5.40 -4.85
C SER A 9 23.34 5.37 -5.77
N GLU A 10 23.25 6.31 -6.72
CA GLU A 10 22.20 6.28 -7.73
C GLU A 10 22.22 4.97 -8.53
N SER A 11 23.40 4.46 -8.86
CA SER A 11 23.54 3.18 -9.58
C SER A 11 22.99 2.01 -8.77
N ASP A 12 23.30 1.93 -7.46
CA ASP A 12 22.80 0.86 -6.59
C ASP A 12 21.27 0.92 -6.48
N LEU A 13 20.71 2.12 -6.38
CA LEU A 13 19.25 2.33 -6.34
C LEU A 13 18.59 1.89 -7.65
N ARG A 14 19.16 2.26 -8.80
CA ARG A 14 18.62 1.87 -10.12
C ARG A 14 18.68 0.36 -10.34
N GLU A 15 19.79 -0.29 -9.98
CA GLU A 15 19.92 -1.75 -10.09
C GLU A 15 18.89 -2.47 -9.20
N TYR A 16 18.76 -2.01 -7.95
CA TYR A 16 17.78 -2.54 -7.02
C TYR A 16 16.34 -2.39 -7.54
N GLN A 17 15.99 -1.19 -8.01
CA GLN A 17 14.66 -0.90 -8.57
C GLN A 17 14.36 -1.79 -9.76
N LEU A 18 15.31 -1.93 -10.71
CA LEU A 18 15.15 -2.79 -11.88
C LEU A 18 14.91 -4.25 -11.46
N ARG A 19 15.70 -4.77 -10.52
CA ARG A 19 15.57 -6.14 -10.03
C ARG A 19 14.21 -6.39 -9.39
N GLU A 20 13.77 -5.52 -8.48
CA GLU A 20 12.49 -5.69 -7.79
C GLU A 20 11.28 -5.46 -8.68
N LEU A 21 11.37 -4.51 -9.61
CA LEU A 21 10.34 -4.26 -10.63
C LEU A 21 10.19 -5.49 -11.52
N ARG A 22 11.30 -6.01 -12.07
CA ARG A 22 11.31 -7.24 -12.87
C ARG A 22 10.68 -8.39 -12.11
N ARG A 23 11.13 -8.65 -10.87
CA ARG A 23 10.59 -9.71 -10.00
C ARG A 23 9.09 -9.58 -9.80
N THR A 24 8.60 -8.36 -9.57
CA THR A 24 7.18 -8.08 -9.34
C THR A 24 6.34 -8.32 -10.59
N LEU A 25 6.79 -7.82 -11.75
CA LEU A 25 6.07 -7.96 -13.02
C LEU A 25 6.07 -9.40 -13.53
N VAL A 26 7.18 -10.12 -13.37
CA VAL A 26 7.24 -11.57 -13.69
C VAL A 26 6.24 -12.33 -12.83
N ASN A 27 6.23 -12.09 -11.51
CA ASN A 27 5.26 -12.73 -10.61
C ASN A 27 3.80 -12.42 -11.01
N ALA A 28 3.50 -11.17 -11.38
CA ALA A 28 2.19 -10.78 -11.86
C ALA A 28 1.81 -11.52 -13.16
N ALA A 29 2.73 -11.59 -14.13
CA ALA A 29 2.50 -12.29 -15.40
C ALA A 29 2.29 -13.80 -15.22
N SER A 30 2.99 -14.40 -14.24
CA SER A 30 2.92 -15.84 -13.96
C SER A 30 1.63 -16.23 -13.24
N TYR A 31 1.12 -15.40 -12.34
CA TYR A 31 0.09 -15.81 -11.38
C TYR A 31 -1.19 -14.98 -11.40
N CYS A 32 -1.28 -13.94 -12.23
CA CYS A 32 -2.50 -13.15 -12.39
C CYS A 32 -2.95 -13.20 -13.87
N PRO A 33 -4.07 -13.86 -14.20
CA PRO A 33 -4.55 -13.99 -15.58
C PRO A 33 -4.68 -12.67 -16.33
N PHE A 34 -5.07 -11.58 -15.67
CA PHE A 34 -5.18 -10.27 -16.30
C PHE A 34 -3.84 -9.78 -16.83
N TYR A 35 -2.79 -9.80 -16.00
CA TYR A 35 -1.46 -9.34 -16.38
C TYR A 35 -0.84 -10.24 -17.46
N SER A 36 -1.01 -11.56 -17.35
CA SER A 36 -0.57 -12.50 -18.37
C SER A 36 -1.10 -12.13 -19.76
N ARG A 37 -2.41 -11.90 -19.88
CA ARG A 37 -3.05 -11.51 -21.15
C ARG A 37 -2.66 -10.09 -21.59
N SER A 38 -2.63 -9.14 -20.67
CA SER A 38 -2.30 -7.73 -20.97
C SER A 38 -0.88 -7.59 -21.49
N PHE A 39 0.09 -8.24 -20.85
CA PHE A 39 1.49 -8.23 -21.26
C PHE A 39 1.69 -8.95 -22.59
N ALA A 40 1.09 -10.13 -22.78
CA ALA A 40 1.15 -10.85 -24.05
C ALA A 40 0.56 -10.04 -25.21
N LYS A 41 -0.59 -9.37 -25.01
CA LYS A 41 -1.21 -8.50 -26.02
C LYS A 41 -0.33 -7.31 -26.38
N ALA A 42 0.38 -6.74 -25.42
CA ALA A 42 1.30 -5.62 -25.62
C ALA A 42 2.69 -6.07 -26.16
N GLY A 43 2.96 -7.37 -26.24
CA GLY A 43 4.31 -7.88 -26.52
C GLY A 43 5.33 -7.55 -25.42
N PHE A 44 4.86 -7.17 -24.22
CA PHE A 44 5.71 -6.77 -23.10
C PHE A 44 6.22 -8.01 -22.36
N ARG A 45 7.55 -8.14 -22.26
CA ARG A 45 8.20 -9.27 -21.58
C ARG A 45 8.98 -8.79 -20.36
N PRO A 46 8.43 -8.91 -19.14
CA PRO A 46 9.10 -8.39 -17.96
C PRO A 46 10.44 -9.09 -17.71
N ASP A 47 10.56 -10.39 -18.01
CA ASP A 47 11.81 -11.16 -17.88
C ASP A 47 12.95 -10.63 -18.76
N ALA A 48 12.62 -9.94 -19.85
CA ALA A 48 13.58 -9.40 -20.82
C ALA A 48 13.96 -7.93 -20.57
N MET A 49 13.36 -7.27 -19.56
CA MET A 49 13.72 -5.87 -19.23
C MET A 49 15.18 -5.77 -18.83
N MET A 50 15.96 -4.88 -19.44
CA MET A 50 17.37 -4.64 -19.14
C MET A 50 17.59 -3.29 -18.44
N SER A 51 16.58 -2.42 -18.44
CA SER A 51 16.62 -1.07 -17.90
C SER A 51 15.27 -0.66 -17.32
N LEU A 52 15.23 0.45 -16.58
CA LEU A 52 13.97 0.99 -16.06
C LEU A 52 13.15 1.63 -17.20
N GLU A 53 13.82 2.09 -18.24
CA GLU A 53 13.25 2.71 -19.43
C GLU A 53 12.38 1.70 -20.21
N ASP A 54 12.71 0.42 -20.18
CA ASP A 54 11.90 -0.66 -20.78
C ASP A 54 10.50 -0.75 -20.18
N PHE A 55 10.30 -0.23 -18.96
CA PHE A 55 8.98 -0.19 -18.32
C PHE A 55 7.97 0.67 -19.09
N ALA A 56 8.41 1.58 -19.96
CA ALA A 56 7.53 2.32 -20.85
C ALA A 56 6.69 1.42 -21.78
N GLY A 57 7.16 0.19 -22.05
CA GLY A 57 6.39 -0.83 -22.79
C GLY A 57 5.34 -1.57 -21.96
N CYS A 58 5.31 -1.38 -20.63
CA CYS A 58 4.32 -2.02 -19.77
C CYS A 58 2.94 -1.39 -19.97
N PRO A 59 1.88 -2.17 -20.25
CA PRO A 59 0.54 -1.63 -20.38
C PRO A 59 0.06 -1.04 -19.05
N SER A 60 -0.71 0.05 -19.13
CA SER A 60 -1.31 0.69 -17.96
C SER A 60 -2.46 -0.13 -17.39
N LEU A 61 -2.69 0.03 -16.08
CA LEU A 61 -3.86 -0.52 -15.38
C LEU A 61 -4.74 0.65 -14.94
N THR A 62 -6.00 0.62 -15.34
CA THR A 62 -6.97 1.66 -14.95
C THR A 62 -7.80 1.24 -13.75
N LYS A 63 -8.44 2.21 -13.09
CA LYS A 63 -9.42 1.95 -12.03
C LYS A 63 -10.54 1.03 -12.51
N GLN A 64 -11.00 1.23 -13.74
CA GLN A 64 -12.07 0.43 -14.34
C GLN A 64 -11.61 -1.01 -14.53
N ASP A 65 -10.38 -1.25 -14.98
CA ASP A 65 -9.82 -2.61 -15.10
C ASP A 65 -9.84 -3.32 -13.75
N MET A 66 -9.43 -2.63 -12.68
CA MET A 66 -9.45 -3.19 -11.33
C MET A 66 -10.85 -3.60 -10.87
N GLN A 67 -11.86 -2.80 -11.21
CA GLN A 67 -13.25 -3.07 -10.86
C GLN A 67 -13.86 -4.20 -11.70
N GLN A 68 -13.52 -4.28 -12.99
CA GLN A 68 -14.09 -5.24 -13.93
C GLN A 68 -13.36 -6.60 -13.92
N HIS A 69 -12.09 -6.63 -13.53
CA HIS A 69 -11.22 -7.81 -13.61
C HIS A 69 -10.62 -8.22 -12.27
N PHE A 70 -11.30 -7.93 -11.16
CA PHE A 70 -10.84 -8.20 -9.80
C PHE A 70 -10.32 -9.65 -9.58
N ASN A 71 -11.06 -10.65 -10.05
CA ASN A 71 -10.67 -12.06 -9.90
C ASN A 71 -9.39 -12.37 -10.69
N ASP A 72 -9.28 -11.84 -11.91
CA ASP A 72 -8.13 -12.07 -12.80
C ASP A 72 -6.89 -11.27 -12.40
N LEU A 73 -7.06 -10.23 -11.58
CA LEU A 73 -5.97 -9.48 -10.94
C LEU A 73 -5.51 -10.15 -9.64
N THR A 74 -6.28 -11.09 -9.10
CA THR A 74 -5.92 -11.83 -7.90
C THR A 74 -5.00 -12.99 -8.25
N SER A 75 -3.93 -13.16 -7.48
CA SER A 75 -2.97 -14.25 -7.70
C SER A 75 -3.63 -15.62 -7.51
N THR A 76 -3.38 -16.53 -8.45
CA THR A 76 -3.84 -17.92 -8.43
C THR A 76 -3.06 -18.81 -7.47
N GLU A 77 -1.85 -18.41 -7.07
CA GLU A 77 -1.00 -19.18 -6.14
C GLU A 77 -1.35 -18.97 -4.68
N ILE A 78 -2.13 -17.93 -4.37
CA ILE A 78 -2.53 -17.65 -3.00
C ILE A 78 -3.85 -18.36 -2.73
N ALA A 79 -3.90 -19.18 -1.68
CA ALA A 79 -5.13 -19.83 -1.26
C ALA A 79 -6.15 -18.80 -0.74
N ASP A 80 -7.45 -19.04 -0.95
CA ASP A 80 -8.50 -18.11 -0.51
C ASP A 80 -8.52 -17.89 1.00
N SER A 81 -8.14 -18.91 1.77
CA SER A 81 -7.98 -18.81 3.23
C SER A 81 -6.94 -17.75 3.63
N GLN A 82 -5.97 -17.47 2.77
CA GLN A 82 -4.90 -16.49 2.96
C GLN A 82 -5.20 -15.12 2.32
N LYS A 83 -6.33 -14.96 1.62
CA LYS A 83 -6.75 -13.69 1.02
C LYS A 83 -7.61 -12.89 2.00
N LEU A 84 -7.30 -11.61 2.15
CA LEU A 84 -8.10 -10.64 2.89
C LEU A 84 -8.61 -9.59 1.90
N TYR A 85 -9.91 -9.59 1.64
CA TYR A 85 -10.53 -8.56 0.82
C TYR A 85 -10.52 -7.22 1.56
N ILE A 86 -10.05 -6.18 0.88
CA ILE A 86 -10.12 -4.80 1.34
C ILE A 86 -10.54 -3.89 0.20
N THR A 87 -11.01 -2.70 0.55
CA THR A 87 -11.35 -1.66 -0.40
C THR A 87 -10.53 -0.40 -0.16
N THR A 88 -10.31 0.38 -1.21
CA THR A 88 -9.82 1.74 -1.08
C THR A 88 -10.87 2.61 -0.37
N GLY A 89 -10.45 3.60 0.41
CA GLY A 89 -11.35 4.68 0.84
C GLY A 89 -11.82 5.52 -0.37
N GLY A 90 -12.97 6.17 -0.28
CA GLY A 90 -13.47 7.03 -1.35
C GLY A 90 -14.56 7.98 -0.89
N SER A 91 -14.30 9.29 -0.96
CA SER A 91 -15.25 10.38 -0.69
C SER A 91 -16.15 10.72 -1.89
N THR A 92 -15.85 10.22 -3.10
CA THR A 92 -16.45 10.72 -4.36
C THR A 92 -16.81 9.65 -5.40
N GLY A 93 -16.76 8.34 -5.07
CA GLY A 93 -17.17 7.30 -6.04
C GLY A 93 -17.05 5.86 -5.55
N VAL A 94 -17.27 4.91 -6.46
CA VAL A 94 -17.21 3.46 -6.16
C VAL A 94 -15.78 3.07 -5.75
N PRO A 95 -15.58 2.47 -4.56
CA PRO A 95 -14.29 1.95 -4.11
C PRO A 95 -13.70 0.91 -5.06
N VAL A 96 -12.38 0.71 -4.99
CA VAL A 96 -11.69 -0.41 -5.65
C VAL A 96 -11.45 -1.50 -4.62
N GLY A 97 -11.93 -2.70 -4.89
CA GLY A 97 -11.61 -3.90 -4.10
C GLY A 97 -10.30 -4.54 -4.55
N PHE A 98 -9.51 -5.04 -3.61
CA PHE A 98 -8.32 -5.86 -3.88
C PHE A 98 -8.01 -6.77 -2.68
N HIS A 99 -7.18 -7.79 -2.91
CA HIS A 99 -6.78 -8.72 -1.87
C HIS A 99 -5.42 -8.36 -1.28
N LEU A 100 -5.35 -8.33 0.05
CA LEU A 100 -4.10 -8.46 0.80
C LEU A 100 -3.84 -9.93 1.14
N GLN A 101 -2.58 -10.27 1.34
CA GLN A 101 -2.21 -11.57 1.89
C GLN A 101 -2.22 -11.50 3.43
N LYS A 102 -3.08 -12.31 4.05
CA LYS A 102 -3.20 -12.43 5.50
C LYS A 102 -1.87 -12.81 6.13
N GLY A 103 -1.52 -12.14 7.23
CA GLY A 103 -0.26 -12.37 7.94
C GLY A 103 1.00 -11.85 7.23
N VAL A 104 0.90 -11.32 6.01
CA VAL A 104 2.07 -10.89 5.23
C VAL A 104 2.01 -9.40 4.90
N SER A 105 0.95 -8.92 4.23
CA SER A 105 0.91 -7.55 3.70
C SER A 105 0.95 -6.49 4.80
N ARG A 106 0.13 -6.66 5.84
CA ARG A 106 0.02 -5.69 6.96
C ARG A 106 1.29 -5.65 7.84
N PRO A 107 1.89 -6.76 8.26
CA PRO A 107 3.17 -6.72 8.97
C PRO A 107 4.29 -6.07 8.15
N LYS A 108 4.33 -6.33 6.83
CA LYS A 108 5.31 -5.70 5.94
C LYS A 108 5.11 -4.19 5.85
N GLU A 109 3.87 -3.72 5.72
CA GLU A 109 3.51 -2.30 5.76
C GLU A 109 3.93 -1.66 7.09
N GLN A 110 3.61 -2.31 8.22
CA GLN A 110 3.97 -1.83 9.54
C GLN A 110 5.49 -1.64 9.69
N ALA A 111 6.27 -2.66 9.30
CA ALA A 111 7.73 -2.59 9.35
C ALA A 111 8.29 -1.46 8.46
N PHE A 112 7.67 -1.21 7.31
CA PHE A 112 8.02 -0.08 6.44
C PHE A 112 7.72 1.27 7.10
N LEU A 113 6.54 1.44 7.71
CA LEU A 113 6.17 2.68 8.40
C LEU A 113 7.11 2.96 9.58
N GLU A 114 7.37 1.96 10.43
CA GLU A 114 8.28 2.09 11.57
C GLU A 114 9.69 2.44 11.15
N ALA A 115 10.21 1.82 10.08
CA ALA A 115 11.54 2.15 9.56
C ALA A 115 11.63 3.62 9.10
N ASN A 116 10.57 4.17 8.51
CA ASN A 116 10.53 5.59 8.16
C ASN A 116 10.39 6.48 9.39
N TRP A 117 9.53 6.13 10.35
CA TRP A 117 9.37 6.88 11.58
C TRP A 117 10.64 6.91 12.43
N ARG A 118 11.41 5.81 12.48
CA ARG A 118 12.70 5.77 13.19
C ARG A 118 13.68 6.83 12.67
N ARG A 119 13.66 7.12 11.37
CA ARG A 119 14.48 8.20 10.78
C ARG A 119 14.07 9.59 11.27
N ALA A 120 12.81 9.76 11.68
CA ALA A 120 12.29 10.99 12.25
C ALA A 120 12.33 11.01 13.79
N GLY A 121 13.04 10.06 14.43
CA GLY A 121 13.23 10.01 15.87
C GLY A 121 12.22 9.16 16.65
N TYR A 122 11.37 8.39 15.97
CA TYR A 122 10.55 7.37 16.64
C TYR A 122 11.44 6.31 17.29
N VAL A 123 11.10 5.95 18.52
CA VAL A 123 11.74 4.87 19.27
C VAL A 123 10.70 3.81 19.62
N ASP A 124 11.17 2.57 19.79
CA ASP A 124 10.28 1.45 20.09
C ASP A 124 9.48 1.73 21.37
N LYS A 125 8.17 1.47 21.30
CA LYS A 125 7.18 1.71 22.38
C LYS A 125 6.92 3.18 22.70
N ALA A 126 7.39 4.12 21.88
CA ALA A 126 6.95 5.51 22.02
C ALA A 126 5.42 5.59 21.94
N ARG A 127 4.82 6.46 22.77
CA ARG A 127 3.40 6.79 22.67
C ARG A 127 3.18 7.52 21.35
N LEU A 128 2.27 7.01 20.52
CA LEU A 128 2.00 7.56 19.20
C LEU A 128 0.62 8.20 19.16
N ALA A 129 0.58 9.45 18.72
CA ALA A 129 -0.62 10.11 18.23
C ALA A 129 -0.60 10.11 16.70
N LEU A 130 -1.64 9.56 16.08
CA LEU A 130 -1.77 9.45 14.63
C LEU A 130 -3.00 10.23 14.16
N ILE A 131 -2.76 11.32 13.45
CA ILE A 131 -3.81 12.09 12.79
C ILE A 131 -4.11 11.44 11.43
N ARG A 132 -5.27 10.77 11.32
CA ARG A 132 -5.69 10.05 10.11
C ARG A 132 -7.21 9.90 10.07
N GLY A 133 -7.77 9.69 8.89
CA GLY A 133 -9.21 9.48 8.68
C GLY A 133 -9.79 8.17 9.23
N HIS A 134 -9.20 7.57 10.27
CA HIS A 134 -9.65 6.29 10.86
C HIS A 134 -10.91 6.43 11.73
N VAL A 135 -11.34 7.66 12.02
CA VAL A 135 -12.57 7.93 12.77
C VAL A 135 -13.75 8.01 11.80
N THR A 136 -14.06 6.88 11.15
CA THR A 136 -15.21 6.75 10.25
C THR A 136 -15.96 5.46 10.57
N ASP A 137 -16.62 5.41 11.72
CA ASP A 137 -17.88 4.69 11.82
C ASP A 137 -18.98 5.76 11.82
N SER A 138 -20.14 5.42 11.26
CA SER A 138 -21.42 6.15 11.37
C SER A 138 -21.79 6.61 12.80
N ARG A 139 -21.10 6.06 13.81
CA ARG A 139 -21.18 6.40 15.25
C ARG A 139 -20.27 7.54 15.69
N ALA A 140 -19.30 7.96 14.88
CA ALA A 140 -18.28 8.95 15.24
C ALA A 140 -18.66 10.38 14.85
N ARG A 141 -19.93 10.76 15.04
CA ARG A 141 -20.48 12.01 14.50
C ARG A 141 -19.78 13.28 15.03
N ASP A 142 -19.14 13.21 16.20
CA ASP A 142 -18.40 14.36 16.79
C ASP A 142 -17.07 13.99 17.45
N ASN A 143 -16.77 12.69 17.61
CA ASN A 143 -15.59 12.27 18.36
C ASN A 143 -14.32 12.45 17.50
N ILE A 144 -13.33 13.15 18.03
CA ILE A 144 -12.03 13.36 17.39
C ILE A 144 -10.99 12.31 17.79
N ILE A 145 -11.22 11.60 18.90
CA ILE A 145 -10.26 10.68 19.52
C ILE A 145 -10.79 9.24 19.48
N ALA A 146 -9.93 8.31 19.06
CA ALA A 146 -10.11 6.88 19.23
C ALA A 146 -8.81 6.25 19.74
N HIS A 147 -8.92 5.15 20.50
CA HIS A 147 -7.73 4.42 20.97
C HIS A 147 -7.64 3.06 20.28
N ASP A 148 -6.51 2.80 19.62
CA ASP A 148 -6.16 1.44 19.19
C ASP A 148 -5.43 0.74 20.34
N ALA A 149 -6.18 -0.02 21.14
CA ALA A 149 -5.65 -0.78 22.26
C ALA A 149 -4.62 -1.86 21.85
N THR A 150 -4.68 -2.36 20.61
CA THR A 150 -3.75 -3.39 20.14
C THR A 150 -2.36 -2.83 19.84
N ARG A 151 -2.29 -1.54 19.47
CA ARG A 151 -1.05 -0.85 19.13
C ARG A 151 -0.65 0.22 20.15
N ASN A 152 -1.50 0.48 21.14
CA ASN A 152 -1.37 1.60 22.08
C ASN A 152 -1.23 2.94 21.36
N TRP A 153 -2.06 3.17 20.33
CA TRP A 153 -2.08 4.41 19.54
C TRP A 153 -3.27 5.29 19.91
N LEU A 154 -3.02 6.59 20.02
CA LEU A 154 -4.04 7.63 20.04
C LEU A 154 -4.35 8.01 18.59
N MET A 155 -5.52 7.63 18.10
CA MET A 155 -5.99 7.94 16.76
C MET A 155 -6.80 9.24 16.81
N LEU A 156 -6.38 10.24 16.04
CA LEU A 156 -7.01 11.55 15.94
C LEU A 156 -7.65 11.71 14.55
N SER A 157 -8.90 12.14 14.49
CA SER A 157 -9.62 12.30 13.23
C SER A 157 -8.99 13.41 12.38
N SER A 158 -8.62 13.13 11.13
CA SER A 158 -8.25 14.20 10.20
C SER A 158 -9.47 14.90 9.57
N TYR A 159 -10.67 14.32 9.64
CA TYR A 159 -11.89 14.90 9.06
C TYR A 159 -12.45 16.05 9.88
N HIS A 160 -12.21 16.02 11.19
CA HIS A 160 -12.69 17.02 12.15
C HIS A 160 -11.62 18.07 12.49
N LEU A 161 -10.46 18.04 11.81
CA LEU A 161 -9.38 19.00 12.03
C LEU A 161 -9.71 20.31 11.31
N THR A 162 -10.46 21.18 11.97
CA THR A 162 -10.77 22.55 11.53
C THR A 162 -10.16 23.57 12.48
N ASP A 163 -9.98 24.82 12.03
CA ASP A 163 -9.39 25.88 12.86
C ASP A 163 -10.12 26.05 14.20
N GLU A 164 -11.45 25.90 14.20
CA GLU A 164 -12.28 25.99 15.41
C GLU A 164 -12.03 24.85 16.40
N ARG A 165 -11.66 23.66 15.90
CA ARG A 165 -11.53 22.43 16.69
C ARG A 165 -10.10 22.07 17.04
N ILE A 166 -9.09 22.76 16.51
CA ILE A 166 -7.66 22.57 16.85
C ILE A 166 -7.42 22.49 18.38
N PRO A 167 -8.05 23.33 19.23
CA PRO A 167 -7.84 23.25 20.67
C PRO A 167 -8.12 21.85 21.26
N GLU A 168 -9.13 21.14 20.74
CA GLU A 168 -9.50 19.79 21.19
C GLU A 168 -8.41 18.73 20.92
N TYR A 169 -7.48 18.99 20.00
CA TYR A 169 -6.38 18.07 19.64
C TYR A 169 -5.12 18.27 20.49
N LEU A 170 -5.08 19.33 21.28
CA LEU A 170 -3.92 19.71 22.10
C LEU A 170 -4.08 19.33 23.59
N GLU A 171 -5.28 18.91 23.99
CA GLU A 171 -5.61 18.40 25.33
C GLU A 171 -5.25 16.90 25.48
#